data_AF-A0AAN0M8D6-F1
#
_entry.id   AF-A0AAN0M8D6-F1
#
_cell.length_a   1.000
_cell.length_b   1.000
_cell.length_c   1.000
_cell.angle_alpha   90.00
_cell.angle_beta   90.00
_cell.angle_gamma   90.00
#
_symmetry.space_group_name_H-M   'P 1'
#
loop_
_entity.id
_entity.type
_entity.pdbx_description
1 polymer ?
#
loop_
_entity_poly.entity_id
_entity_poly.type
_entity_poly.pdbx_seq_one_letter_code
_entity_poly.pdbx_strand_id
1 'polypeptide(L)'
;MSSLLSITIIMLIWTVSDFVSKKTKSLVSSLLVASLIFLVGFKSELLPPTVLHDSSLLALGTTILGFIIIHIGTMIRLAEFKRHWRTVVIGVSATLGIVGALVLGTPLLGSLNYSIAAAAGVTGGTISVILAQDAALKFGLTSVAVLPVLITAFQGIIGFPLTSLILKREAQRIKREDDYHAIVETSMTTRKLSYQNRFKQLRERFL
;
A
#
# COMPACT_ATOMS: atom_id res chain seq x y z
N MET A 1 11.76 19.07 -20.44
CA MET A 1 10.60 19.99 -20.52
C MET A 1 10.63 20.97 -19.35
N SER A 2 9.84 22.04 -19.34
CA SER A 2 9.76 22.89 -18.13
C SER A 2 9.06 22.10 -17.00
N SER A 3 9.59 22.18 -15.77
CA SER A 3 9.05 21.42 -14.62
C SER A 3 7.57 21.71 -14.37
N LEU A 4 7.13 22.96 -14.62
CA LEU A 4 5.73 23.37 -14.52
C LEU A 4 4.83 22.59 -15.49
N LEU A 5 5.28 22.39 -16.72
CA LEU A 5 4.51 21.65 -17.73
C LEU A 5 4.43 20.17 -17.36
N SER A 6 5.53 19.57 -16.89
CA SER A 6 5.54 18.17 -16.44
C SER A 6 4.60 17.93 -15.26
N ILE A 7 4.61 18.80 -14.24
CA ILE A 7 3.66 18.74 -13.11
C ILE A 7 2.22 18.90 -13.60
N THR A 8 1.97 19.85 -14.50
CA THR A 8 0.62 20.12 -15.02
C THR A 8 0.04 18.90 -15.73
N ILE A 9 0.84 18.23 -16.57
CA ILE A 9 0.42 17.00 -17.25
C ILE A 9 0.09 15.90 -16.24
N ILE A 10 0.92 15.71 -15.22
CA ILE A 10 0.71 14.68 -14.19
C ILE A 10 -0.58 14.97 -13.40
N MET A 11 -0.83 16.23 -13.03
CA MET A 11 -2.05 16.64 -12.34
C MET A 11 -3.30 16.48 -13.21
N LEU A 12 -3.19 16.71 -14.51
CA LEU A 12 -4.28 16.47 -15.46
C LEU A 12 -4.62 14.97 -15.54
N ILE A 13 -3.61 14.11 -15.66
CA ILE A 13 -3.79 12.65 -15.62
C ILE A 13 -4.45 12.22 -14.31
N TRP A 14 -4.01 12.78 -13.18
CA TRP A 14 -4.59 12.49 -11.88
C TRP A 14 -6.07 12.90 -11.80
N THR A 15 -6.40 14.08 -12.33
CA THR A 15 -7.77 14.60 -12.38
C THR A 15 -8.69 13.69 -13.21
N VAL A 16 -8.23 13.26 -14.39
CA VAL A 16 -8.96 12.30 -15.25
C VAL A 16 -9.14 10.97 -14.51
N SER A 17 -8.09 10.51 -13.84
CA SER A 17 -8.13 9.26 -13.08
C SER A 17 -9.16 9.29 -11.95
N ASP A 18 -9.18 10.36 -11.16
CA ASP A 18 -10.16 10.54 -10.09
C ASP A 18 -11.59 10.68 -10.64
N PHE A 19 -11.75 11.32 -11.80
CA PHE A 19 -13.05 11.39 -12.47
C PHE A 19 -13.58 10.01 -12.89
N VAL A 20 -12.72 9.17 -13.47
CA VAL A 20 -13.06 7.79 -13.85
C VAL A 20 -13.35 6.93 -12.61
N SER A 21 -12.55 7.06 -11.55
CA SER A 21 -12.77 6.36 -10.28
C SER A 21 -14.13 6.71 -9.67
N LYS A 22 -14.49 8.01 -9.65
CA LYS A 22 -15.81 8.47 -9.19
C LYS A 22 -16.95 7.91 -10.05
N LYS A 23 -16.80 7.95 -11.37
CA LYS A 23 -17.80 7.43 -12.32
C LYS A 23 -18.03 5.92 -12.14
N THR A 24 -16.99 5.18 -11.77
CA THR A 24 -17.07 3.73 -11.49
C THR A 24 -17.49 3.41 -10.05
N LYS A 25 -17.98 4.38 -9.26
CA LYS A 25 -18.37 4.21 -7.85
C LYS A 25 -17.25 3.58 -7.01
N SER A 26 -16.01 4.03 -7.23
CA SER A 26 -14.78 3.53 -6.59
C SER A 26 -14.54 2.02 -6.75
N LEU A 27 -15.12 1.37 -7.76
CA LEU A 27 -14.79 -0.01 -8.09
C LEU A 27 -13.33 -0.14 -8.53
N VAL A 28 -12.85 0.86 -9.25
CA VAL A 28 -11.45 0.95 -9.72
C VAL A 28 -10.75 2.06 -8.96
N SER A 29 -9.62 1.74 -8.32
CA SER A 29 -8.78 2.73 -7.63
C SER A 29 -8.25 3.79 -8.62
N SER A 30 -8.23 5.06 -8.21
CA SER A 30 -7.62 6.13 -9.04
C SER A 30 -6.12 5.94 -9.23
N LEU A 31 -5.43 5.21 -8.35
CA LEU A 31 -4.05 4.82 -8.60
C LEU A 31 -3.93 3.86 -9.79
N LEU A 32 -4.85 2.91 -9.92
CA LEU A 32 -4.84 1.94 -11.02
C LEU A 32 -5.14 2.64 -12.35
N VAL A 33 -6.18 3.47 -12.41
CA VAL A 33 -6.52 4.20 -13.63
C VAL A 33 -5.37 5.12 -14.05
N ALA A 34 -4.75 5.84 -13.12
CA ALA A 34 -3.58 6.67 -13.40
C ALA A 34 -2.41 5.83 -13.95
N SER A 35 -2.12 4.68 -13.33
CA SER A 35 -1.05 3.79 -13.80
C SER A 35 -1.27 3.27 -15.22
N LEU A 36 -2.52 2.96 -15.59
CA LEU A 36 -2.88 2.50 -16.93
C LEU A 36 -2.75 3.64 -17.96
N ILE A 37 -3.16 4.86 -17.60
CA ILE A 37 -2.98 6.04 -18.45
C ILE A 37 -1.49 6.31 -18.68
N PHE A 38 -0.64 6.23 -17.64
CA PHE A 38 0.80 6.37 -17.79
C PHE A 38 1.39 5.27 -18.67
N LEU A 39 0.99 4.01 -18.47
CA LEU A 39 1.48 2.89 -19.27
C LEU A 39 1.14 3.06 -20.76
N VAL A 40 -0.12 3.38 -21.08
CA VAL A 40 -0.56 3.62 -22.46
C VAL A 40 0.08 4.90 -23.00
N GLY A 41 0.18 5.95 -22.21
CA GLY A 41 0.78 7.23 -22.62
C GLY A 41 2.27 7.12 -22.96
N PHE A 42 3.04 6.34 -22.20
CA PHE A 42 4.44 6.06 -22.53
C PHE A 42 4.57 5.12 -23.72
N LYS A 43 3.73 4.08 -23.81
CA LYS A 43 3.75 3.12 -24.92
C LYS A 43 3.34 3.75 -26.26
N SER A 44 2.40 4.68 -26.25
CA SER A 44 1.92 5.39 -27.45
C SER A 44 2.75 6.62 -27.80
N GLU A 45 3.90 6.83 -27.12
CA GLU A 45 4.81 7.98 -27.29
C GLU A 45 4.14 9.36 -27.07
N LEU A 46 2.92 9.39 -26.54
CA LEU A 46 2.16 10.61 -26.26
C LEU A 46 2.76 11.37 -25.06
N LEU A 47 3.37 10.65 -24.12
CA LEU A 47 4.06 11.22 -22.96
C LEU A 47 5.57 11.12 -23.11
N PRO A 48 6.31 12.24 -22.95
CA PRO A 48 7.76 12.20 -22.92
C PRO A 48 8.26 11.32 -21.76
N PRO A 49 9.28 10.47 -21.97
CA PRO A 49 9.79 9.57 -20.94
C PRO A 49 10.37 10.33 -19.73
N THR A 50 10.74 11.61 -19.90
CA THR A 50 11.28 12.45 -18.85
C THR A 50 10.21 13.15 -18.00
N VAL A 51 8.91 13.02 -18.33
CA VAL A 51 7.84 13.78 -17.64
C VAL A 51 7.83 13.55 -16.12
N LEU A 52 8.07 12.32 -15.67
CA LEU A 52 8.12 11.99 -14.25
C LEU A 52 9.35 12.59 -13.58
N HIS A 53 10.51 12.53 -14.24
CA HIS A 53 11.77 13.06 -13.72
C HIS A 53 11.77 14.60 -13.66
N ASP A 54 11.33 15.26 -14.74
CA ASP A 54 11.31 16.71 -14.89
C ASP A 54 10.31 17.40 -13.93
N SER A 55 9.34 16.65 -13.42
CA SER A 55 8.30 17.17 -12.51
C SER A 55 8.78 17.39 -11.07
N SER A 56 9.96 16.88 -10.70
CA SER A 56 10.45 16.84 -9.31
C SER A 56 9.52 16.10 -8.32
N LEU A 57 8.42 15.49 -8.78
CA LEU A 57 7.44 14.81 -7.93
C LEU A 57 8.00 13.53 -7.32
N LEU A 58 8.97 12.89 -7.97
CA LEU A 58 9.66 11.71 -7.43
C LEU A 58 10.40 12.05 -6.12
N ALA A 59 11.15 13.16 -6.11
CA ALA A 59 11.89 13.62 -4.92
C ALA A 59 10.96 14.11 -3.80
N LEU A 60 9.84 14.75 -4.18
CA LEU A 60 8.79 15.10 -3.21
C LEU A 60 8.12 13.85 -2.64
N GLY A 61 7.86 12.85 -3.49
CA GLY A 61 7.22 11.59 -3.12
C GLY A 61 8.02 10.83 -2.06
N THR A 62 9.35 10.73 -2.20
CA THR A 62 10.20 10.06 -1.20
C THR A 62 10.19 10.80 0.14
N THR A 63 10.15 12.13 0.13
CA THR A 63 10.11 12.95 1.34
C THR A 63 8.77 12.79 2.06
N ILE A 64 7.65 12.89 1.31
CA ILE A 64 6.30 12.71 1.84
C ILE A 64 6.10 11.28 2.37
N LEU A 65 6.65 10.28 1.69
CA LEU A 65 6.61 8.89 2.14
C LEU A 65 7.21 8.73 3.55
N GLY A 66 8.33 9.40 3.83
CA GLY A 66 8.93 9.41 5.17
C GLY A 66 7.96 9.93 6.24
N PHE A 67 7.29 11.05 5.97
CA PHE A 67 6.28 11.59 6.88
C PHE A 67 5.08 10.66 7.08
N ILE A 68 4.61 10.00 6.01
CA ILE A 68 3.51 9.03 6.09
C ILE A 68 3.91 7.84 6.96
N ILE A 69 5.13 7.32 6.82
CA ILE A 69 5.63 6.20 7.63
C ILE A 69 5.63 6.58 9.12
N ILE A 70 6.14 7.77 9.45
CA ILE A 70 6.14 8.27 10.83
C ILE A 70 4.71 8.39 11.35
N HIS A 71 3.80 8.98 10.58
CA HIS A 71 2.41 9.17 10.98
C HIS A 71 1.68 7.84 11.21
N ILE A 72 1.83 6.87 10.31
CA ILE A 72 1.25 5.53 10.49
C ILE A 72 1.87 4.84 11.71
N GLY A 73 3.19 4.97 11.90
CA GLY A 73 3.91 4.41 13.04
C GLY A 73 3.39 4.93 14.38
N THR A 74 3.11 6.23 14.50
CA THR A 74 2.61 6.82 15.76
C THR A 74 1.16 6.48 16.06
N MET A 75 0.34 6.12 15.05
CA MET A 75 -1.03 5.67 15.25
C MET A 75 -1.14 4.22 15.77
N ILE A 76 -0.08 3.41 15.65
CA ILE A 76 -0.11 2.01 16.07
C ILE A 76 -0.06 1.91 17.60
N ARG A 77 -1.11 1.32 18.18
CA ARG A 77 -1.18 1.01 19.62
C ARG A 77 -0.37 -0.25 19.93
N LEU A 78 0.84 -0.08 20.46
CA LEU A 78 1.74 -1.19 20.81
C LEU A 78 1.12 -2.23 21.78
N ALA A 79 0.22 -1.79 22.66
CA ALA A 79 -0.51 -2.70 23.54
C ALA A 79 -1.43 -3.66 22.77
N GLU A 80 -2.09 -3.19 21.72
CA GLU A 80 -2.93 -4.03 20.85
C GLU A 80 -2.07 -4.94 19.99
N PHE A 81 -0.93 -4.45 19.50
CA PHE A 81 0.04 -5.27 18.76
C PHE A 81 0.53 -6.45 19.61
N LYS A 82 0.89 -6.20 20.88
CA LYS A 82 1.28 -7.25 21.82
C LYS A 82 0.13 -8.20 22.12
N ARG A 83 -1.11 -7.71 22.23
CA ARG A 83 -2.29 -8.55 22.43
C ARG A 83 -2.54 -9.51 21.26
N HIS A 84 -2.26 -9.09 20.04
CA HIS A 84 -2.43 -9.89 18.81
C HIS A 84 -1.10 -10.52 18.33
N TRP A 85 -0.16 -10.81 19.23
CA TRP A 85 1.14 -11.38 18.87
C TRP A 85 1.05 -12.67 18.04
N ARG A 86 -0.01 -13.48 18.23
CA ARG A 86 -0.24 -14.67 17.41
C ARG A 86 -0.42 -14.33 15.93
N THR A 87 -1.16 -13.27 15.62
CA THR A 87 -1.32 -12.77 14.25
C THR A 87 0.02 -12.32 13.66
N VAL A 88 0.86 -11.68 14.47
CA VAL A 88 2.21 -11.26 14.06
C VAL A 88 3.07 -12.48 13.73
N VAL A 89 3.08 -13.50 14.58
CA VAL A 89 3.82 -14.74 14.34
C VAL A 89 3.33 -15.45 13.07
N ILE A 90 2.01 -15.52 12.85
CA ILE A 90 1.45 -16.10 11.62
C ILE A 90 1.94 -15.32 10.40
N GLY A 91 1.87 -13.98 10.45
CA GLY A 91 2.36 -13.12 9.36
C GLY A 91 3.85 -13.33 9.05
N VAL A 92 4.71 -13.31 10.08
CA VAL A 92 6.15 -13.54 9.91
C VAL A 92 6.43 -14.94 9.37
N SER A 93 5.75 -15.96 9.89
CA SER A 93 5.91 -17.34 9.41
C SER A 93 5.48 -17.50 7.96
N ALA A 94 4.40 -16.85 7.54
CA ALA A 94 3.94 -16.84 6.15
C ALA A 94 4.95 -16.15 5.24
N THR A 95 5.49 -14.99 5.65
CA THR A 95 6.55 -14.29 4.90
C THR A 95 7.79 -15.16 4.76
N LEU A 96 8.27 -15.79 5.84
CA LEU A 96 9.41 -16.69 5.81
C LEU A 96 9.15 -17.92 4.92
N GLY A 97 7.93 -18.46 4.95
CA GLY A 97 7.52 -19.55 4.07
C GLY A 97 7.58 -19.17 2.59
N ILE A 98 7.08 -17.99 2.22
CA ILE A 98 7.13 -17.50 0.85
C ILE A 98 8.57 -17.22 0.41
N VAL A 99 9.37 -16.58 1.26
CA VAL A 99 10.81 -16.34 0.99
C VAL A 99 11.53 -17.67 0.79
N GLY A 100 11.31 -18.65 1.68
CA GLY A 100 11.88 -19.99 1.57
C GLY A 100 11.46 -20.70 0.28
N ALA A 101 10.18 -20.61 -0.11
CA ALA A 101 9.69 -21.18 -1.37
C ALA A 101 10.35 -20.54 -2.59
N LEU A 102 10.55 -19.22 -2.60
CA LEU A 102 11.21 -18.51 -3.71
C LEU A 102 12.72 -18.79 -3.79
N VAL A 103 13.37 -19.05 -2.66
CA VAL A 103 14.78 -19.48 -2.61
C VAL A 103 14.92 -20.93 -3.07
N LEU A 104 14.02 -21.83 -2.67
CA LEU A 104 13.99 -23.20 -3.19
C LEU A 104 13.69 -23.22 -4.70
N GLY A 105 12.87 -22.27 -5.16
CA GLY A 105 12.56 -22.05 -6.57
C GLY A 105 13.65 -21.33 -7.37
N THR A 106 14.81 -20.98 -6.78
CA THR A 106 15.92 -20.30 -7.48
C THR A 106 16.33 -20.95 -8.81
N PRO A 107 16.33 -22.30 -8.98
CA PRO A 107 16.63 -22.91 -10.29
C PRO A 107 15.70 -22.44 -11.42
N LEU A 108 14.45 -22.08 -11.10
CA LEU A 108 13.48 -21.56 -12.06
C LEU A 108 13.67 -20.07 -12.36
N LEU A 109 14.16 -19.30 -11.37
CA LEU A 109 14.41 -17.84 -11.50
C LEU A 109 15.82 -17.53 -12.03
N GLY A 110 16.68 -18.54 -12.18
CA GLY A 110 18.01 -18.44 -12.77
C GLY A 110 19.11 -17.92 -11.85
N SER A 111 18.80 -17.08 -10.85
CA SER A 111 19.79 -16.67 -9.84
C SER A 111 19.17 -16.34 -8.49
N LEU A 112 19.98 -16.48 -7.42
CA LEU A 112 19.57 -16.13 -6.07
C LEU A 112 19.20 -14.64 -5.95
N ASN A 113 19.88 -13.77 -6.70
CA ASN A 113 19.59 -12.33 -6.73
C ASN A 113 18.15 -12.06 -7.21
N TYR A 114 17.69 -12.80 -8.22
CA TYR A 114 16.31 -12.70 -8.69
C TYR A 114 15.32 -13.24 -7.66
N SER A 115 15.62 -14.34 -6.96
CA SER A 115 14.75 -14.85 -5.88
C SER A 115 14.61 -13.89 -4.71
N ILE A 116 15.71 -13.26 -4.28
CA ILE A 116 15.69 -12.28 -3.19
C ILE A 116 14.91 -11.03 -3.60
N ALA A 117 15.14 -10.53 -4.83
CA ALA A 117 14.40 -9.40 -5.35
C ALA A 117 12.91 -9.73 -5.54
N ALA A 118 12.58 -10.94 -6.02
CA ALA A 118 11.21 -11.40 -6.16
C ALA A 118 10.47 -11.43 -4.82
N ALA A 119 11.14 -11.90 -3.76
CA ALA A 119 10.57 -11.94 -2.42
C ALA A 119 10.13 -10.54 -1.97
N ALA A 120 10.95 -9.51 -2.23
CA ALA A 120 10.62 -8.13 -1.88
C ALA A 120 9.34 -7.63 -2.58
N GLY A 121 9.10 -8.05 -3.83
CA GLY A 121 7.90 -7.71 -4.59
C GLY A 121 6.66 -8.54 -4.26
N VAL A 122 6.83 -9.80 -3.83
CA VAL A 122 5.72 -10.71 -3.53
C VAL A 122 5.18 -10.51 -2.11
N THR A 123 6.05 -10.41 -1.11
CA THR A 123 5.63 -10.35 0.30
C THR A 123 5.64 -8.95 0.88
N GLY A 124 6.36 -8.03 0.25
CA GLY A 124 6.58 -6.68 0.74
C GLY A 124 5.60 -5.66 0.18
N GLY A 125 5.48 -4.53 0.87
CA GLY A 125 4.80 -3.34 0.33
C GLY A 125 5.75 -2.48 -0.52
N THR A 126 5.26 -1.33 -0.98
CA THR A 126 6.02 -0.36 -1.80
C THR A 126 7.41 -0.03 -1.24
N ILE A 127 7.55 0.04 0.08
CA ILE A 127 8.84 0.33 0.76
C ILE A 127 9.85 -0.80 0.55
N SER A 128 9.41 -2.06 0.64
CA SER A 128 10.27 -3.23 0.44
C SER A 128 10.79 -3.31 -0.99
N VAL A 129 9.92 -3.03 -1.96
CA VAL A 129 10.26 -2.96 -3.39
C VAL A 129 11.32 -1.89 -3.64
N ILE A 130 11.13 -0.68 -3.12
CA ILE A 130 12.07 0.43 -3.28
C ILE A 130 13.42 0.07 -2.64
N LEU A 131 13.41 -0.52 -1.44
CA LEU A 131 14.64 -0.92 -0.76
C LEU A 131 15.43 -1.98 -1.54
N ALA A 132 14.73 -3.00 -2.07
CA ALA A 132 15.37 -4.04 -2.89
C ALA A 132 15.88 -3.49 -4.23
N GLN A 133 15.13 -2.58 -4.84
CA GLN A 133 15.55 -1.89 -6.06
C GLN A 133 16.82 -1.07 -5.83
N ASP A 134 16.86 -0.23 -4.79
CA ASP A 134 18.03 0.58 -4.44
C ASP A 134 19.25 -0.31 -4.13
N ALA A 135 19.07 -1.39 -3.37
CA ALA A 135 20.13 -2.35 -3.11
C ALA A 135 20.67 -2.98 -4.40
N ALA A 136 19.80 -3.44 -5.30
CA ALA A 136 20.22 -4.05 -6.57
C ALA A 136 20.95 -3.05 -7.47
N LEU A 137 20.50 -1.80 -7.54
CA LEU A 137 21.17 -0.73 -8.30
C LEU A 137 22.57 -0.43 -7.76
N LYS A 138 22.77 -0.45 -6.44
CA LYS A 138 24.11 -0.28 -5.82
C LYS A 138 25.11 -1.34 -6.26
N PHE A 139 24.65 -2.56 -6.55
CA PHE A 139 25.47 -3.64 -7.07
C PHE A 139 25.53 -3.69 -8.61
N GLY A 140 24.97 -2.70 -9.32
CA GLY A 140 24.92 -2.66 -10.78
C GLY A 140 23.96 -3.68 -11.42
N LEU A 141 23.11 -4.33 -10.61
CA LEU A 141 22.18 -5.37 -11.05
C LEU A 141 20.86 -4.76 -11.54
N THR A 142 20.91 -4.04 -12.66
CA THR A 142 19.76 -3.29 -13.20
C THR A 142 18.56 -4.18 -13.52
N SER A 143 18.77 -5.35 -14.13
CA SER A 143 17.70 -6.31 -14.42
C SER A 143 17.02 -6.85 -13.16
N VAL A 144 17.80 -7.06 -12.09
CA VAL A 144 17.28 -7.52 -10.79
C VAL A 144 16.48 -6.40 -10.10
N ALA A 145 16.93 -5.15 -10.25
CA ALA A 145 16.28 -3.98 -9.66
C ALA A 145 14.87 -3.71 -10.22
N VAL A 146 14.62 -4.03 -11.48
CA VAL A 146 13.32 -3.81 -12.13
C VAL A 146 12.30 -4.90 -11.74
N LEU A 147 12.76 -6.12 -11.45
CA LEU A 147 11.91 -7.27 -11.17
C LEU A 147 10.88 -7.08 -10.03
N PRO A 148 11.24 -6.59 -8.81
CA PRO A 148 10.26 -6.41 -7.74
C PRO A 148 9.19 -5.37 -8.10
N VAL A 149 9.57 -4.30 -8.81
CA VAL A 149 8.63 -3.27 -9.28
C VAL A 149 7.62 -3.89 -10.25
N LEU A 150 8.09 -4.73 -11.16
CA LEU A 150 7.23 -5.40 -12.14
C LEU A 150 6.23 -6.34 -11.46
N ILE A 151 6.69 -7.16 -10.51
CA ILE A 151 5.83 -8.08 -9.75
C ILE A 151 4.72 -7.32 -9.04
N THR A 152 5.07 -6.29 -8.27
CA THR A 152 4.09 -5.51 -7.50
C THR A 152 3.14 -4.73 -8.42
N ALA A 153 3.61 -4.26 -9.58
CA ALA A 153 2.75 -3.61 -10.57
C ALA A 153 1.69 -4.58 -11.11
N PHE A 154 2.07 -5.80 -11.50
CA PHE A 154 1.12 -6.84 -11.94
C PHE A 154 0.13 -7.24 -10.84
N GLN A 155 0.63 -7.40 -9.61
CA GLN A 155 -0.21 -7.68 -8.45
C GLN A 155 -1.18 -6.53 -8.16
N GLY A 156 -0.78 -5.28 -8.34
CA GLY A 156 -1.65 -4.11 -8.17
C GLY A 156 -2.79 -4.08 -9.19
N ILE A 157 -2.49 -4.38 -10.47
CA ILE A 157 -3.48 -4.39 -11.55
C ILE A 157 -4.60 -5.38 -11.28
N ILE A 158 -4.28 -6.59 -10.81
CA ILE A 158 -5.26 -7.65 -10.55
C ILE A 158 -5.83 -7.54 -9.13
N GLY A 159 -4.97 -7.23 -8.16
CA GLY A 159 -5.28 -7.23 -6.74
C GLY A 159 -6.18 -6.08 -6.31
N PHE A 160 -6.00 -4.86 -6.86
CA PHE A 160 -6.86 -3.73 -6.46
C PHE A 160 -8.32 -3.90 -6.88
N PRO A 161 -8.67 -4.30 -8.11
CA PRO A 161 -10.06 -4.57 -8.48
C PRO A 161 -10.65 -5.74 -7.67
N LEU A 162 -9.89 -6.83 -7.50
CA LEU A 162 -10.36 -8.00 -6.76
C LEU A 162 -10.65 -7.66 -5.31
N THR A 163 -9.73 -6.95 -4.64
CA THR A 163 -9.89 -6.52 -3.25
C THR A 163 -11.07 -5.55 -3.10
N SER A 164 -11.22 -4.61 -4.03
CA SER A 164 -12.35 -3.68 -4.03
C SER A 164 -13.70 -4.41 -4.13
N LEU A 165 -13.81 -5.42 -4.99
CA LEU A 165 -15.02 -6.23 -5.13
C LEU A 165 -15.33 -7.05 -3.88
N ILE A 166 -14.33 -7.72 -3.30
CA ILE A 166 -14.50 -8.54 -2.09
C ILE A 166 -14.89 -7.64 -0.91
N LEU A 167 -14.16 -6.55 -0.69
CA LEU A 167 -14.42 -5.63 0.41
C LEU A 167 -15.80 -4.98 0.29
N LYS A 168 -16.22 -4.63 -0.93
CA LYS A 168 -17.56 -4.08 -1.17
C LYS A 168 -18.67 -5.10 -0.91
N ARG A 169 -18.46 -6.37 -1.28
CA ARG A 169 -19.41 -7.45 -0.96
C ARG A 169 -19.53 -7.66 0.54
N GLU A 170 -18.41 -7.69 1.25
CA GLU A 170 -18.43 -7.90 2.70
C GLU A 170 -18.99 -6.68 3.45
N ALA A 171 -18.66 -5.46 3.00
CA ALA A 171 -19.29 -4.25 3.54
C ALA A 171 -20.80 -4.23 3.33
N GLN A 172 -21.29 -4.72 2.18
CA GLN A 172 -22.72 -4.85 1.94
C GLN A 172 -23.38 -5.96 2.76
N ARG A 173 -22.66 -7.05 3.03
CA ARG A 173 -23.14 -8.12 3.92
C ARG A 173 -23.30 -7.60 5.34
N ILE A 174 -22.26 -6.98 5.90
CA ILE A 174 -22.27 -6.38 7.25
C ILE A 174 -23.36 -5.31 7.38
N LYS A 175 -23.68 -4.58 6.30
CA LYS A 175 -24.78 -3.59 6.31
C LYS A 175 -26.17 -4.23 6.31
N ARG A 176 -26.33 -5.43 5.75
CA ARG A 176 -27.62 -6.15 5.66
C ARG A 176 -27.90 -6.98 6.91
N GLU A 177 -26.86 -7.45 7.57
CA GLU A 177 -26.94 -8.01 8.91
C GLU A 177 -27.16 -6.82 9.86
N ASP A 178 -28.16 -6.85 10.75
CA ASP A 178 -28.43 -5.79 11.76
C ASP A 178 -27.24 -5.55 12.73
N ASP A 179 -26.15 -6.29 12.54
CA ASP A 179 -24.87 -6.20 13.22
C ASP A 179 -24.21 -4.82 13.06
N TYR A 180 -24.57 -4.03 12.05
CA TYR A 180 -24.13 -2.63 11.97
C TYR A 180 -24.56 -1.81 13.21
N HIS A 181 -25.78 -2.04 13.72
CA HIS A 181 -26.25 -1.41 14.94
C HIS A 181 -25.54 -1.99 16.17
N ALA A 182 -25.32 -3.31 16.23
CA ALA A 182 -24.60 -3.96 17.33
C ALA A 182 -23.12 -3.51 17.44
N ILE A 183 -22.42 -3.33 16.31
CA ILE A 183 -21.02 -2.87 16.27
C ILE A 183 -20.91 -1.40 16.67
N VAL A 184 -21.84 -0.56 16.20
CA VAL A 184 -21.89 0.88 16.54
C VAL A 184 -22.27 1.06 18.02
N GLU A 185 -23.24 0.30 18.52
CA GLU A 185 -23.68 0.36 19.92
C GLU A 185 -22.62 -0.19 20.88
N THR A 186 -21.96 -1.31 20.53
CA THR A 186 -20.85 -1.88 21.30
C THR A 186 -19.66 -0.92 21.37
N SER A 187 -19.31 -0.27 20.25
CA SER A 187 -18.20 0.69 20.22
C SER A 187 -18.50 1.97 20.99
N MET A 188 -19.74 2.49 20.94
CA MET A 188 -20.17 3.63 21.77
C MET A 188 -20.21 3.27 23.27
N THR A 189 -20.68 2.08 23.62
CA THR A 189 -20.76 1.60 25.01
C THR A 189 -19.38 1.39 25.61
N THR A 190 -18.45 0.77 24.86
CA THR A 190 -17.05 0.60 25.28
C THR A 190 -16.36 1.96 25.50
N ARG A 191 -16.65 2.94 24.62
CA ARG A 191 -16.10 4.29 24.75
C ARG A 191 -16.66 5.00 25.98
N LYS A 192 -17.97 4.93 26.24
CA LYS A 192 -18.60 5.47 27.46
C LYS A 192 -18.04 4.85 28.74
N LEU A 193 -17.90 3.53 28.80
CA LEU A 193 -17.30 2.84 29.97
C LEU A 193 -15.85 3.27 30.20
N SER A 194 -15.07 3.43 29.14
CA SER A 194 -13.70 3.93 29.25
C SER A 194 -13.62 5.35 29.77
N TYR A 195 -14.54 6.24 29.35
CA TYR A 195 -14.62 7.60 29.90
C TYR A 195 -15.05 7.59 31.37
N GLN A 196 -16.03 6.78 31.72
CA GLN A 196 -16.59 6.72 33.08
C GLN A 196 -15.56 6.17 34.08
N ASN A 197 -14.83 5.12 33.71
CA ASN A 197 -13.74 4.57 34.54
C ASN A 197 -12.58 5.57 34.69
N ARG A 198 -12.25 6.31 33.63
CA ARG A 198 -11.20 7.34 33.67
C ARG A 198 -11.62 8.53 34.53
N PHE A 199 -12.89 8.91 34.51
CA PHE A 199 -13.45 9.96 35.36
C PHE A 199 -13.48 9.54 36.83
N LYS A 200 -13.82 8.28 37.12
CA LYS A 200 -13.80 7.71 38.47
C LYS A 200 -12.38 7.67 39.05
N GLN A 201 -11.39 7.24 38.25
CA GLN A 201 -9.98 7.27 38.63
C GLN A 201 -9.43 8.69 38.87
N LEU A 202 -9.88 9.68 38.08
CA LEU A 202 -9.51 11.07 38.31
C LEU A 202 -10.11 11.60 39.61
N ARG A 203 -11.39 11.30 39.87
CA ARG A 203 -12.07 11.70 41.11
C ARG A 203 -11.41 11.09 42.37
N GLU A 204 -10.95 9.85 42.32
CA GLU A 204 -10.24 9.18 43.43
C GLU A 204 -8.79 9.68 43.62
N ARG A 205 -8.21 10.41 42.65
CA ARG A 205 -6.87 10.99 42.77
C ARG A 205 -6.85 12.43 43.29
N PHE A 206 -7.99 13.12 43.25
CA PHE A 206 -8.12 14.53 43.63
C PHE A 206 -9.00 14.75 44.88
N LEU A 207 -9.42 13.67 45.54
CA LEU A 207 -10.03 13.62 46.87
C LEU A 207 -9.12 12.83 47.81
#